data_AF-A0A257J1C5-F1
#
_entry.id   AF-A0A257J1C5-F1
#
_cell.length_a   1.000
_cell.length_b   1.000
_cell.length_c   1.000
_cell.angle_alpha   90.00
_cell.angle_beta   90.00
_cell.angle_gamma   90.00
#
_symmetry.space_group_name_H-M   'P 1'
#
loop_
_entity.id
_entity.type
_entity.pdbx_description
1 polymer ?
#
loop_
_entity_poly.entity_id
_entity_poly.type
_entity_poly.pdbx_seq_one_letter_code
_entity_poly.pdbx_strand_id
1 'polypeptide(L)'
;MINHSNENVLMDDANSPEINQKLMGKVSSDFIKVSEHLKEASYQIIKRKFSENPIFILTENPVEIGATLFQQIDFKTTYEYRASFLEEFISRNMIGEESVEFFKENYKDPEEYCCLFVIDQAFAGFIYLPFPND
;
A
#
# COMPACT_ATOMS: atom_id res chain seq x y z
N MET A 1 -33.91 -28.81 17.34
CA MET A 1 -32.96 -28.21 18.29
C MET A 1 -31.60 -28.16 17.61
N ILE A 2 -31.08 -26.93 17.38
CA ILE A 2 -29.67 -26.48 17.53
C ILE A 2 -28.64 -27.20 16.63
N ASN A 3 -27.78 -26.61 15.77
CA ASN A 3 -27.42 -25.25 15.34
C ASN A 3 -26.81 -25.41 13.93
N HIS A 4 -27.26 -24.68 12.90
CA HIS A 4 -26.62 -23.46 12.40
C HIS A 4 -25.09 -23.46 12.32
N SER A 5 -24.61 -23.67 11.08
CA SER A 5 -23.72 -22.79 10.33
C SER A 5 -22.67 -22.00 11.12
N ASN A 6 -21.38 -22.29 10.93
CA ASN A 6 -20.31 -21.27 11.03
C ASN A 6 -18.92 -21.79 10.62
N GLU A 7 -18.64 -21.88 9.32
CA GLU A 7 -17.24 -21.94 8.85
C GLU A 7 -16.94 -21.03 7.65
N ASN A 8 -17.89 -20.21 7.16
CA ASN A 8 -17.64 -19.33 6.00
C ASN A 8 -18.06 -17.85 6.19
N VAL A 9 -18.32 -17.40 7.42
CA VAL A 9 -18.81 -16.02 7.65
C VAL A 9 -17.68 -15.00 7.85
N LEU A 10 -16.43 -15.44 8.07
CA LEU A 10 -15.34 -14.52 8.44
C LEU A 10 -14.63 -13.83 7.25
N MET A 11 -14.91 -14.22 6.00
CA MET A 11 -14.25 -13.64 4.81
C MET A 11 -15.17 -12.79 3.92
N ASP A 12 -16.50 -12.84 4.09
CA ASP A 12 -17.44 -12.06 3.27
C ASP A 12 -17.55 -10.60 3.72
N ASP A 13 -17.36 -10.32 5.01
CA ASP A 13 -17.47 -8.96 5.54
C ASP A 13 -16.33 -8.06 5.04
N ALA A 14 -15.11 -8.58 4.87
CA ALA A 14 -13.94 -7.80 4.45
C ALA A 14 -14.05 -7.18 3.04
N ASN A 15 -14.94 -7.70 2.18
CA ASN A 15 -15.18 -7.19 0.83
C ASN A 15 -16.48 -6.40 0.69
N SER A 16 -17.14 -6.06 1.81
CA SER A 16 -18.32 -5.21 1.77
C SER A 16 -17.98 -3.80 1.22
N PRO A 17 -18.81 -3.21 0.34
CA PRO A 17 -18.56 -1.88 -0.23
C PRO A 17 -18.31 -0.79 0.83
N GLU A 18 -18.97 -0.89 1.98
CA GLU A 18 -18.82 0.03 3.10
C GLU A 18 -17.43 -0.04 3.76
N ILE A 19 -16.89 -1.25 3.94
CA ILE A 19 -15.55 -1.46 4.51
C ILE A 19 -14.49 -0.91 3.56
N ASN A 20 -14.64 -1.17 2.26
CA ASN A 20 -13.76 -0.60 1.23
C ASN A 20 -13.82 0.93 1.21
N GLN A 21 -15.01 1.53 1.32
CA GLN A 21 -15.16 2.99 1.35
C GLN A 21 -14.48 3.59 2.59
N LYS A 22 -14.66 2.98 3.77
CA LYS A 22 -14.04 3.44 5.02
C LYS A 22 -12.52 3.34 4.97
N LEU A 23 -12.00 2.21 4.46
CA LEU A 23 -10.56 2.03 4.25
C LEU A 23 -10.00 3.09 3.31
N MET A 24 -10.65 3.32 2.16
CA MET A 24 -10.21 4.34 1.20
C MET A 24 -10.22 5.74 1.80
N GLY A 25 -11.25 6.11 2.56
CA GLY A 25 -11.31 7.40 3.25
C GLY A 25 -10.15 7.58 4.22
N LYS A 26 -9.85 6.56 5.03
CA LYS A 26 -8.74 6.56 6.00
C LYS A 26 -7.39 6.69 5.30
N VAL A 27 -7.10 5.81 4.33
CA VAL A 27 -5.86 5.82 3.54
C VAL A 27 -5.65 7.16 2.85
N SER A 28 -6.68 7.72 2.23
CA SER A 28 -6.58 9.00 1.50
C SER A 28 -6.34 10.18 2.44
N SER A 29 -7.02 10.20 3.60
CA SER A 29 -6.85 11.25 4.62
C SER A 29 -5.48 11.25 5.29
N ASP A 30 -4.83 10.08 5.36
CA ASP A 30 -3.47 9.96 5.86
C ASP A 30 -2.45 10.30 4.78
N PHE A 31 -2.67 9.81 3.55
CA PHE A 31 -1.81 10.04 2.41
C PHE A 31 -1.58 11.52 2.13
N ILE A 32 -2.61 12.37 2.20
CA ILE A 32 -2.49 13.82 1.96
C ILE A 32 -1.48 14.50 2.90
N LYS A 33 -1.23 13.94 4.09
CA LYS A 33 -0.30 14.51 5.07
C LYS A 33 1.17 14.27 4.70
N VAL A 34 1.43 13.27 3.87
CA VAL A 34 2.79 12.79 3.55
C VAL A 34 3.06 12.72 2.05
N SER A 35 2.08 13.02 1.19
CA SER A 35 2.13 12.78 -0.26
C SER A 35 3.31 13.47 -0.94
N GLU A 36 3.65 14.70 -0.54
CA GLU A 36 4.82 15.42 -1.10
C GLU A 36 6.14 14.68 -0.81
N HIS A 37 6.28 14.17 0.41
CA HIS A 37 7.48 13.44 0.83
C HIS A 37 7.58 12.09 0.12
N LEU A 38 6.45 11.41 -0.08
CA LEU A 38 6.40 10.16 -0.86
C LEU A 38 6.72 10.41 -2.35
N LYS A 39 6.30 11.55 -2.91
CA LYS A 39 6.64 11.94 -4.27
C LYS A 39 8.15 12.14 -4.43
N GLU A 40 8.78 12.84 -3.50
CA GLU A 40 10.24 13.01 -3.51
C GLU A 40 10.95 11.66 -3.32
N ALA A 41 10.48 10.79 -2.43
CA ALA A 41 11.05 9.46 -2.24
C ALA A 41 10.94 8.61 -3.53
N SER A 42 9.80 8.67 -4.22
CA SER A 42 9.56 8.00 -5.52
C SER A 42 10.59 8.47 -6.56
N TYR A 43 10.73 9.80 -6.69
CA TYR A 43 11.72 10.42 -7.56
C TYR A 43 13.15 9.96 -7.26
N GLN A 44 13.53 9.87 -5.98
CA GLN A 44 14.87 9.42 -5.59
C GLN A 44 15.12 7.94 -5.89
N ILE A 45 14.14 7.07 -5.69
CA ILE A 45 14.24 5.63 -6.02
C ILE A 45 14.53 5.45 -7.51
N ILE A 46 13.77 6.15 -8.35
CA ILE A 46 13.90 6.08 -9.82
C ILE A 46 15.22 6.72 -10.27
N LYS A 47 15.52 7.94 -9.81
CA LYS A 47 16.74 8.67 -10.20
C LYS A 47 18.01 7.91 -9.86
N ARG A 48 18.02 7.20 -8.73
CA ARG A 48 19.16 6.36 -8.29
C ARG A 48 19.17 4.99 -8.96
N LYS A 49 18.20 4.69 -9.82
CA LYS A 49 18.06 3.43 -10.57
C LYS A 49 17.93 2.21 -9.65
N PHE A 50 17.29 2.37 -8.49
CA PHE A 50 16.95 1.23 -7.64
C PHE A 50 15.78 0.43 -8.25
N SER A 51 14.78 1.14 -8.77
CA SER A 51 13.61 0.56 -9.42
C SER A 51 12.87 1.63 -10.23
N GLU A 52 12.13 1.19 -11.26
CA GLU A 52 11.13 2.02 -11.97
C GLU A 52 9.75 1.91 -11.32
N ASN A 53 9.57 0.99 -10.36
CA ASN A 53 8.30 0.72 -9.70
C ASN A 53 8.41 0.87 -8.16
N PRO A 54 8.55 2.11 -7.64
CA PRO A 54 8.50 2.38 -6.21
C PRO A 54 7.20 1.87 -5.55
N ILE A 55 7.28 1.29 -4.36
CA ILE A 55 6.09 0.84 -3.61
C ILE A 55 6.19 1.37 -2.19
N PHE A 56 5.13 2.01 -1.71
CA PHE A 56 5.09 2.53 -0.34
C PHE A 56 4.14 1.72 0.52
N ILE A 57 4.64 1.15 1.60
CA ILE A 57 3.87 0.29 2.48
C ILE A 57 3.25 1.15 3.58
N LEU A 58 1.94 0.99 3.78
CA LEU A 58 1.18 1.60 4.86
C LEU A 58 0.78 0.50 5.84
N THR A 59 1.14 0.66 7.11
CA THR A 59 0.78 -0.32 8.13
C THR A 59 0.62 0.30 9.51
N GLU A 60 -0.25 -0.26 10.33
CA GLU A 60 -0.39 0.10 11.74
C GLU A 60 0.54 -0.70 12.65
N ASN A 61 0.95 -1.88 12.20
CA ASN A 61 1.74 -2.81 12.98
C ASN A 61 3.15 -2.93 12.36
N PRO A 62 4.18 -3.23 13.16
CA PRO A 62 5.52 -3.45 12.63
C PRO A 62 5.55 -4.56 11.57
N VAL A 63 6.25 -4.30 10.46
CA VAL A 63 6.48 -5.28 9.38
C VAL A 63 7.96 -5.31 9.00
N GLU A 64 8.43 -6.45 8.49
CA GLU A 64 9.84 -6.67 8.16
C GLU A 64 10.20 -6.34 6.69
N ILE A 65 9.31 -5.69 5.94
CA ILE A 65 9.49 -5.30 4.55
C ILE A 65 9.64 -3.79 4.38
N GLY A 66 10.52 -3.36 3.47
CA GLY A 66 10.78 -1.96 3.20
C GLY A 66 11.57 -1.27 4.31
N ALA A 67 12.03 -0.05 4.02
CA ALA A 67 12.71 0.83 4.95
C ALA A 67 11.73 1.87 5.52
N THR A 68 11.67 2.03 6.84
CA THR A 68 10.83 3.07 7.47
C THR A 68 11.19 4.45 6.93
N LEU A 69 10.21 5.17 6.43
CA LEU A 69 10.32 6.59 6.09
C LEU A 69 9.82 7.43 7.25
N PHE A 70 8.59 7.18 7.68
CA PHE A 70 7.88 7.99 8.67
C PHE A 70 7.13 7.09 9.64
N GLN A 71 7.28 7.35 10.93
CA GLN A 71 6.44 6.79 11.98
C GLN A 71 5.16 7.62 12.10
N GLN A 72 4.14 7.03 12.73
CA GLN A 72 2.83 7.67 12.96
C GLN A 72 2.96 9.07 13.60
N ILE A 73 3.93 9.20 14.52
CA ILE A 73 4.14 10.42 15.30
C ILE A 73 4.70 11.59 14.47
N ASP A 74 5.41 11.31 13.38
CA ASP A 74 6.12 12.33 12.60
C ASP A 74 5.14 13.28 11.88
N PHE A 75 4.03 12.72 11.37
CA PHE A 75 3.02 13.47 10.60
C PHE A 75 1.60 13.33 11.14
N LYS A 76 1.43 12.80 12.37
CA LYS A 76 0.12 12.49 12.96
C LYS A 76 -0.74 11.63 12.02
N THR A 77 -0.09 10.66 11.40
CA THR A 77 -0.73 9.63 10.57
C THR A 77 -1.23 8.50 11.48
N THR A 78 -2.22 7.77 10.99
CA THR A 78 -2.63 6.48 11.54
C THR A 78 -1.61 5.40 11.18
N TYR A 79 -1.04 5.47 9.97
CA TYR A 79 -0.09 4.48 9.45
C TYR A 79 1.37 4.91 9.61
N GLU A 80 2.25 3.93 9.82
CA GLU A 80 3.66 4.03 9.47
C GLU A 80 3.79 3.90 7.94
N TYR A 81 4.70 4.71 7.36
CA TYR A 81 5.02 4.67 5.94
C TYR A 81 6.43 4.14 5.74
N ARG A 82 6.55 3.15 4.85
CA ARG A 82 7.84 2.51 4.51
C ARG A 82 8.08 2.55 3.01
N ALA A 83 9.31 2.76 2.59
CA ALA A 83 9.73 2.71 1.19
C ALA A 83 10.19 1.31 0.80
N SER A 84 9.72 0.85 -0.34
CA SER A 84 10.11 -0.39 -0.99
C SER A 84 9.99 -0.20 -2.51
N PHE A 85 10.11 -1.28 -3.26
CA PHE A 85 10.00 -1.31 -4.71
C PHE A 85 9.72 -2.74 -5.18
N LEU A 86 9.28 -2.89 -6.42
CA LEU A 86 8.83 -4.17 -6.97
C LEU A 86 9.85 -5.31 -6.80
N GLU A 87 11.13 -5.04 -7.00
CA GLU A 87 12.19 -6.06 -6.87
C GLU A 87 12.26 -6.65 -5.45
N GLU A 88 12.00 -5.86 -4.40
CA GLU A 88 11.92 -6.39 -3.03
C GLU A 88 10.71 -7.31 -2.87
N PHE A 89 9.55 -6.92 -3.41
CA PHE A 89 8.32 -7.73 -3.37
C PHE A 89 8.49 -9.08 -4.11
N ILE A 90 9.18 -9.08 -5.24
CA ILE A 90 9.53 -10.30 -5.98
C ILE A 90 10.49 -11.16 -5.15
N SER A 91 11.58 -10.57 -4.63
CA SER A 91 12.58 -11.31 -3.85
C SER A 91 12.02 -11.96 -2.58
N ARG A 92 10.94 -11.39 -2.03
CA ARG A 92 10.22 -11.88 -0.86
C ARG A 92 9.05 -12.82 -1.20
N ASN A 93 8.86 -13.15 -2.48
CA ASN A 93 7.74 -13.96 -3.00
C ASN A 93 6.35 -13.39 -2.65
N MET A 94 6.24 -12.06 -2.53
CA MET A 94 4.96 -11.38 -2.31
C MET A 94 4.22 -11.11 -3.62
N ILE A 95 4.95 -11.03 -4.74
CA ILE A 95 4.42 -11.08 -6.10
C ILE A 95 5.09 -12.28 -6.79
N GLY A 96 4.28 -13.24 -7.24
CA GLY A 96 4.77 -14.39 -8.01
C GLY A 96 5.35 -13.95 -9.35
N GLU A 97 6.35 -14.66 -9.84
CA GLU A 97 7.07 -14.33 -11.09
C GLU A 97 6.12 -14.16 -12.28
N GLU A 98 5.08 -14.99 -12.36
CA GLU A 98 4.04 -14.94 -13.40
C GLU A 98 3.15 -13.69 -13.34
N SER A 99 3.10 -13.02 -12.18
CA SER A 99 2.31 -11.80 -11.97
C SER A 99 3.13 -10.53 -12.16
N VAL A 100 4.45 -10.64 -12.30
CA VAL A 100 5.36 -9.49 -12.41
C VAL A 100 5.09 -8.67 -13.67
N GLU A 101 4.97 -9.34 -14.82
CA GLU A 101 4.70 -8.67 -16.09
C GLU A 101 3.36 -7.93 -16.03
N PHE A 102 2.31 -8.60 -15.54
CA PHE A 102 1.01 -7.98 -15.34
C PHE A 102 1.04 -6.79 -14.38
N PHE A 103 1.79 -6.90 -13.27
CA PHE A 103 1.96 -5.79 -12.34
C PHE A 103 2.62 -4.58 -13.03
N LYS A 104 3.68 -4.82 -13.82
CA LYS A 104 4.39 -3.76 -14.55
C LYS A 104 3.51 -3.11 -15.63
N GLU A 105 2.74 -3.89 -16.39
CA GLU A 105 1.83 -3.37 -17.41
C GLU A 105 0.72 -2.48 -16.82
N ASN A 106 0.29 -2.77 -15.60
CA ASN A 106 -0.75 -2.02 -14.89
C ASN A 106 -0.18 -1.01 -13.89
N TYR A 107 1.14 -0.88 -13.81
CA TYR A 107 1.78 0.07 -12.92
C TYR A 107 1.55 1.49 -13.43
N LYS A 108 0.98 2.35 -12.58
CA LYS A 108 0.69 3.74 -12.96
C LYS A 108 1.95 4.59 -12.94
N ASP A 109 1.95 5.67 -13.73
CA ASP A 109 3.06 6.62 -13.78
C ASP A 109 3.46 7.07 -12.35
N PRO A 110 4.70 6.78 -11.90
CA PRO A 110 5.16 7.11 -10.55
C PRO A 110 5.41 8.60 -10.31
N GLU A 111 5.34 9.45 -11.35
CA GLU A 111 5.35 10.91 -11.22
C GLU A 111 3.95 11.48 -10.91
N GLU A 112 2.90 10.80 -11.37
CA GLU A 112 1.50 11.20 -11.18
C GLU A 112 0.80 10.45 -10.05
N TYR A 113 1.13 9.17 -9.84
CA TYR A 113 0.47 8.28 -8.87
C TYR A 113 1.46 7.66 -7.90
N CYS A 114 1.04 7.54 -6.66
CA CYS A 114 1.72 6.79 -5.62
C CYS A 114 1.19 5.35 -5.58
N CYS A 115 2.05 4.35 -5.73
CA CYS A 115 1.72 2.94 -5.51
C CYS A 115 1.81 2.62 -4.01
N LEU A 116 0.68 2.35 -3.38
CA LEU A 116 0.58 2.02 -1.97
C LEU A 116 0.29 0.54 -1.79
N PHE A 117 1.04 -0.13 -0.93
CA PHE A 117 0.69 -1.46 -0.41
C PHE A 117 0.14 -1.30 1.01
N VAL A 118 -1.18 -1.36 1.15
CA VAL A 118 -1.86 -1.10 2.43
C VAL A 118 -2.10 -2.40 3.16
N ILE A 119 -1.67 -2.44 4.42
CA ILE A 119 -1.89 -3.54 5.36
C ILE A 119 -2.74 -3.00 6.52
N ASP A 120 -4.05 -3.24 6.49
CA ASP A 120 -5.00 -2.86 7.55
C ASP A 120 -5.82 -4.08 7.98
N GLN A 121 -5.51 -4.60 9.17
CA GLN A 121 -6.18 -5.75 9.78
C GLN A 121 -6.21 -6.99 8.85
N ALA A 122 -7.36 -7.28 8.24
CA ALA A 122 -7.56 -8.42 7.34
C ALA A 122 -7.33 -8.07 5.86
N PHE A 123 -7.04 -6.81 5.55
CA PHE A 123 -6.80 -6.33 4.20
C PHE A 123 -5.31 -6.15 3.95
N ALA A 124 -4.81 -6.74 2.86
CA ALA A 124 -3.52 -6.43 2.27
C ALA A 124 -3.69 -6.27 0.77
N GLY A 125 -3.31 -5.12 0.21
CA GLY A 125 -3.53 -4.87 -1.22
C GLY A 125 -2.91 -3.60 -1.75
N PHE A 126 -2.80 -3.54 -3.09
CA PHE A 126 -2.29 -2.38 -3.80
C PHE A 126 -3.38 -1.35 -4.07
N ILE A 127 -3.08 -0.08 -3.80
CA ILE A 127 -3.93 1.07 -4.08
C ILE A 127 -3.07 2.13 -4.76
N TYR A 128 -3.58 2.74 -5.83
CA TYR A 128 -2.94 3.88 -6.47
C TYR A 128 -3.69 5.16 -6.13
N LEU A 129 -3.01 6.11 -5.48
CA LEU A 129 -3.54 7.45 -5.23
C LEU A 129 -2.77 8.47 -6.07
N PRO A 130 -3.45 9.39 -6.78
CA PRO A 130 -2.77 10.47 -7.47
C PRO A 130 -2.09 11.39 -6.46
N PHE A 131 -0.87 11.83 -6.75
CA PHE A 131 -0.28 12.92 -5.98
C PHE A 131 -1.15 14.18 -6.14
N PRO A 132 -1.37 14.95 -5.06
CA PRO A 132 -2.05 16.24 -5.18
C PRO A 132 -1.33 17.13 -6.18
N ASN A 133 -2.11 17.85 -7.00
CA ASN A 133 -1.57 18.95 -7.78
C ASN A 133 -1.38 20.15 -6.86
N ASP A 134 -0.28 20.89 -7.04
CA ASP A 134 -0.07 22.21 -6.42
C ASP A 134 -1.20 23.20 -6.78
#